data_AF-A0A6M7V8M4-F1
#
_entry.id   AF-A0A6M7V8M4-F1
#
_cell.length_a   1.000
_cell.length_b   1.000
_cell.length_c   1.000
_cell.angle_alpha   90.00
_cell.angle_beta   90.00
_cell.angle_gamma   90.00
#
_symmetry.space_group_name_H-M   'P 1'
#
loop_
_entity.id
_entity.type
_entity.pdbx_description
1 polymer ?
#
loop_
_entity_poly.entity_id
_entity_poly.type
_entity_poly.pdbx_seq_one_letter_code
_entity_poly.pdbx_strand_id
1 'polypeptide(L)'
;MLHVRFISMKQRMCNMSKSNKLAKLKILRANKQNWRCFYCDYLMWQGDPTRFAARYSLPGGFLNRFQCTAEHMQPRENGGEDRHENIVAACKFCNQTRHRMSEVLTPAAYRQHVRKRVRAGGWHPRQFRHLLKEARHLPRPKRKARRG
;
A
#
# COMPACT_ATOMS: atom_id res chain seq x y z
N MET A 1 -29.60 0.24 31.79
CA MET A 1 -28.81 -0.64 30.90
C MET A 1 -28.91 -0.31 29.39
N LEU A 2 -29.49 0.83 28.96
CA LEU A 2 -29.58 1.20 27.52
C LEU A 2 -28.45 2.14 27.04
N HIS A 3 -27.72 2.79 27.95
CA HIS A 3 -26.70 3.79 27.60
C HIS A 3 -25.37 3.18 27.10
N VAL A 4 -25.02 1.96 27.57
CA VAL A 4 -23.75 1.28 27.22
C VAL A 4 -23.79 0.71 25.79
N ARG A 5 -24.96 0.28 25.29
CA ARG A 5 -25.13 -0.25 23.93
C ARG A 5 -25.01 0.82 22.84
N PHE A 6 -25.37 2.08 23.13
CA PHE A 6 -25.33 3.19 22.18
C PHE A 6 -23.91 3.74 21.94
N ILE A 7 -23.06 3.73 22.98
CA ILE A 7 -21.64 4.14 22.88
C ILE A 7 -20.86 3.15 21.98
N SER A 8 -21.15 1.85 22.08
CA SER A 8 -20.51 0.79 21.28
C SER A 8 -20.78 0.90 19.77
N MET A 9 -22.00 1.30 19.37
CA MET A 9 -22.34 1.52 17.95
C MET A 9 -21.66 2.76 17.37
N LYS A 10 -21.60 3.88 18.11
CA LYS A 10 -20.88 5.10 17.67
C LYS A 10 -19.36 4.86 17.52
N GLN A 11 -18.76 4.08 18.42
CA GLN A 11 -17.35 3.70 18.33
C GLN A 11 -17.06 2.83 17.09
N ARG A 12 -17.93 1.84 16.79
CA ARG A 12 -17.84 1.00 15.58
C ARG A 12 -18.00 1.82 14.30
N MET A 13 -18.98 2.73 14.25
CA MET A 13 -19.21 3.61 13.09
C MET A 13 -18.03 4.55 12.83
N CYS A 14 -17.42 5.13 13.88
CA CYS A 14 -16.21 5.95 13.75
C CYS A 14 -14.99 5.13 13.29
N ASN A 15 -14.84 3.88 13.73
CA ASN A 15 -13.77 3.00 13.27
C ASN A 15 -13.96 2.55 11.81
N MET A 16 -15.20 2.32 11.38
CA MET A 16 -15.53 2.05 9.98
C MET A 16 -15.30 3.27 9.08
N SER A 17 -15.64 4.49 9.53
CA SER A 17 -15.42 5.71 8.75
C SER A 17 -13.94 6.05 8.60
N LYS A 18 -13.12 5.83 9.65
CA LYS A 18 -11.66 5.96 9.63
C LYS A 18 -11.00 4.95 8.69
N SER A 19 -11.42 3.69 8.72
CA SER A 19 -10.96 2.65 7.77
C SER A 19 -11.33 2.99 6.33
N ASN A 20 -12.52 3.55 6.08
CA ASN A 20 -12.94 4.01 4.76
C ASN A 20 -12.12 5.21 4.26
N LYS A 21 -11.74 6.14 5.14
CA LYS A 21 -10.85 7.27 4.80
C LYS A 21 -9.47 6.74 4.38
N LEU A 22 -8.84 5.89 5.19
CA LEU A 22 -7.52 5.34 4.88
C LEU A 22 -7.53 4.50 3.59
N ALA A 23 -8.60 3.72 3.37
CA ALA A 23 -8.78 2.96 2.12
C ALA A 23 -8.89 3.89 0.89
N LYS A 24 -9.61 5.02 0.99
CA LYS A 24 -9.70 6.04 -0.07
C LYS A 24 -8.33 6.70 -0.33
N LEU A 25 -7.61 7.07 0.74
CA LEU A 25 -6.26 7.65 0.65
C LEU A 25 -5.29 6.70 -0.05
N LYS A 26 -5.32 5.41 0.32
CA LYS A 26 -4.52 4.36 -0.30
C LYS A 26 -4.73 4.28 -1.81
N ILE A 27 -6.00 4.22 -2.25
CA ILE A 27 -6.34 4.16 -3.68
C ILE A 27 -5.89 5.44 -4.41
N LEU A 28 -6.13 6.61 -3.82
CA LEU A 28 -5.70 7.88 -4.42
C LEU A 28 -4.18 7.93 -4.60
N ARG A 29 -3.43 7.52 -3.56
CA ARG A 29 -1.96 7.51 -3.57
C ARG A 29 -1.42 6.47 -4.53
N ALA A 30 -2.00 5.27 -4.57
CA ALA A 30 -1.67 4.25 -5.57
C ALA A 30 -1.87 4.80 -6.99
N ASN A 31 -2.99 5.46 -7.30
CA ASN A 31 -3.21 6.08 -8.61
C ASN A 31 -2.17 7.17 -8.93
N LYS A 32 -1.87 8.07 -7.99
CA LYS A 32 -0.83 9.10 -8.17
C LYS A 32 0.57 8.51 -8.37
N GLN A 33 0.83 7.34 -7.78
CA GLN A 33 2.09 6.60 -7.90
C GLN A 33 2.09 5.62 -9.09
N ASN A 34 1.10 5.66 -9.99
CA ASN A 34 0.95 4.71 -11.10
C ASN A 34 0.98 3.24 -10.64
N TRP A 35 0.37 2.97 -9.49
CA TRP A 35 0.34 1.67 -8.82
C TRP A 35 1.71 1.09 -8.47
N ARG A 36 2.73 1.94 -8.34
CA ARG A 36 4.08 1.56 -7.93
C ARG A 36 4.29 1.79 -6.45
N CYS A 37 4.94 0.84 -5.81
CA CYS A 37 5.35 0.96 -4.41
C CYS A 37 6.27 2.18 -4.24
N PHE A 38 5.97 3.03 -3.26
CA PHE A 38 6.77 4.22 -2.96
C PHE A 38 8.26 3.90 -2.70
N TYR A 39 8.55 2.75 -2.10
CA TYR A 39 9.90 2.36 -1.71
C TYR A 39 10.66 1.60 -2.80
N CYS A 40 10.09 0.52 -3.35
CA CYS A 40 10.79 -0.36 -4.29
C CYS A 40 10.45 -0.11 -5.77
N ASP A 41 9.48 0.74 -6.08
CA ASP A 41 8.96 1.03 -7.43
C ASP A 41 8.30 -0.15 -8.16
N TYR A 42 8.21 -1.35 -7.57
CA TYR A 42 7.49 -2.49 -8.17
C TYR A 42 5.98 -2.21 -8.25
N LEU A 43 5.34 -2.74 -9.28
CA LEU A 43 3.88 -2.75 -9.40
C LEU A 43 3.22 -3.42 -8.19
N MET A 44 2.06 -2.87 -7.81
CA MET A 44 1.21 -3.37 -6.73
C MET A 44 -0.18 -3.72 -7.24
N TRP A 45 -0.93 -4.47 -6.45
CA TRP A 45 -2.32 -4.82 -6.74
C TRP A 45 -3.25 -4.55 -5.57
N GLN A 46 -4.55 -4.49 -5.87
CA GLN A 46 -5.62 -4.46 -4.87
C GLN A 46 -6.87 -5.16 -5.42
N GLY A 47 -7.67 -5.75 -4.53
CA GLY A 47 -8.89 -6.46 -4.89
C GLY A 47 -8.60 -7.93 -5.12
N ASP A 48 -8.95 -8.43 -6.30
CA ASP A 48 -8.76 -9.82 -6.69
C ASP A 48 -7.29 -10.09 -7.07
N PRO A 49 -6.56 -10.91 -6.28
CA PRO A 49 -5.16 -11.21 -6.51
C PRO A 49 -4.93 -12.10 -7.76
N THR A 50 -5.92 -12.88 -8.19
CA THR A 50 -5.77 -13.85 -9.29
C THR A 50 -5.48 -13.16 -10.63
N ARG A 51 -6.10 -12.00 -10.88
CA ARG A 51 -5.85 -11.18 -12.08
C ARG A 51 -4.42 -10.68 -12.17
N PHE A 52 -3.83 -10.29 -11.05
CA PHE A 52 -2.45 -9.84 -11.02
C PHE A 52 -1.48 -11.01 -11.19
N ALA A 53 -1.77 -12.15 -10.54
CA ALA A 53 -1.01 -13.38 -10.68
C ALA A 53 -1.01 -13.87 -12.15
N ALA A 54 -2.17 -13.91 -12.79
CA ALA A 54 -2.32 -14.32 -14.19
C ALA A 54 -1.58 -13.38 -15.15
N ARG A 55 -1.76 -12.06 -14.98
CA ARG A 55 -1.15 -11.06 -15.87
C ARG A 55 0.37 -11.03 -15.82
N TYR A 56 0.97 -11.27 -14.65
CA TYR A 56 2.41 -11.14 -14.44
C TYR A 56 3.09 -12.46 -14.07
N SER A 57 2.39 -13.59 -14.29
CA SER A 57 2.87 -14.95 -14.01
C SER A 57 3.47 -15.10 -12.62
N LEU A 58 2.73 -14.62 -11.60
CA LEU A 58 3.22 -14.58 -10.23
C LEU A 58 2.75 -15.81 -9.42
N PRO A 59 3.65 -16.58 -8.80
CA PRO A 59 3.26 -17.67 -7.92
C PRO A 59 2.52 -17.15 -6.67
N GLY A 60 1.52 -17.89 -6.20
CA GLY A 60 0.67 -17.48 -5.07
C GLY A 60 1.44 -17.09 -3.81
N GLY A 61 2.52 -17.81 -3.49
CA GLY A 61 3.37 -17.54 -2.32
C GLY A 61 4.03 -16.14 -2.33
N PHE A 62 4.18 -15.50 -3.48
CA PHE A 62 4.77 -14.16 -3.60
C PHE A 62 3.74 -13.05 -3.80
N LEU A 63 2.49 -13.39 -4.09
CA LEU A 63 1.43 -12.46 -4.45
C LEU A 63 1.17 -11.42 -3.37
N ASN A 64 1.11 -11.88 -2.12
CA ASN A 64 0.90 -11.02 -0.96
C ASN A 64 2.00 -9.97 -0.77
N ARG A 65 3.23 -10.20 -1.25
CA ARG A 65 4.32 -9.22 -1.14
C ARG A 65 4.03 -7.93 -1.88
N PHE A 66 3.29 -8.02 -2.99
CA PHE A 66 2.96 -6.90 -3.88
C PHE A 66 1.56 -6.32 -3.62
N GLN A 67 0.86 -6.76 -2.56
CA GLN A 67 -0.41 -6.18 -2.18
C GLN A 67 -0.24 -4.71 -1.78
N CYS A 68 -1.09 -3.84 -2.30
CA CYS A 68 -1.10 -2.41 -1.99
C CYS A 68 -1.61 -2.14 -0.57
N THR A 69 -0.79 -1.46 0.22
CA THR A 69 -1.07 -1.02 1.59
C THR A 69 -0.91 0.50 1.70
N ALA A 70 -1.56 1.10 2.69
CA ALA A 70 -1.30 2.49 3.07
C ALA A 70 -0.12 2.50 4.05
N GLU A 71 0.82 3.41 3.83
CA GLU A 71 1.97 3.61 4.70
C GLU A 71 2.01 5.07 5.16
N HIS A 72 2.21 5.25 6.46
CA HIS A 72 2.36 6.56 7.09
C HIS A 72 3.83 7.00 7.03
N MET A 73 4.10 8.17 6.47
CA MET A 73 5.46 8.71 6.38
C MET A 73 5.96 9.21 7.75
N GLN A 74 5.09 9.85 8.52
CA GLN A 74 5.25 10.12 9.94
C GLN A 74 4.34 9.18 10.73
N PRO A 75 4.89 8.36 11.65
CA PRO A 75 4.10 7.50 12.52
C PRO A 75 3.01 8.28 13.27
N ARG A 76 1.87 7.65 13.49
CA ARG A 76 0.74 8.25 14.23
C ARG A 76 1.15 8.67 15.64
N GLU A 77 2.06 7.89 16.26
CA GLU A 77 2.61 8.13 17.60
C GLU A 77 3.37 9.46 17.71
N ASN A 78 3.89 9.99 16.58
CA ASN A 78 4.56 11.28 16.50
C ASN A 78 3.65 12.39 15.93
N GLY A 79 2.32 12.27 16.09
CA GLY A 79 1.36 13.27 15.60
C GLY A 79 0.99 13.13 14.12
N GLY A 80 1.36 12.02 13.47
CA GLY A 80 1.05 11.76 12.06
C GLY A 80 -0.45 11.59 11.80
N GLU A 81 -1.10 12.64 11.31
CA GLU A 81 -2.51 12.56 10.92
C GLU A 81 -2.73 11.74 9.64
N ASP A 82 -3.95 11.23 9.46
CA ASP A 82 -4.44 10.64 8.20
C ASP A 82 -4.72 11.75 7.16
N ARG A 83 -3.71 12.60 6.92
CA ARG A 83 -3.68 13.61 5.87
C ARG A 83 -3.13 12.99 4.60
N HIS A 84 -3.59 13.50 3.46
CA HIS A 84 -3.12 13.02 2.17
C HIS A 84 -1.59 13.02 2.11
N GLU A 85 -0.93 14.11 2.51
CA GLU A 85 0.53 14.32 2.46
C GLU A 85 1.32 13.29 3.28
N ASN A 86 0.72 12.76 4.35
CA ASN A 86 1.39 11.83 5.24
C ASN A 86 1.20 10.35 4.83
N ILE A 87 0.38 10.06 3.81
CA ILE A 87 0.14 8.69 3.34
C ILE A 87 0.77 8.47 1.98
N VAL A 88 1.48 7.36 1.83
CA VAL A 88 1.93 6.82 0.54
C VAL A 88 1.36 5.40 0.34
N ALA A 89 1.32 4.95 -0.91
CA ALA A 89 1.01 3.55 -1.20
C ALA A 89 2.31 2.74 -1.25
N ALA A 90 2.39 1.67 -0.46
CA ALA A 90 3.55 0.78 -0.41
C ALA A 90 3.12 -0.68 -0.54
N CYS A 91 3.98 -1.51 -1.11
CA CYS A 91 3.72 -2.94 -1.13
C CYS A 91 3.83 -3.50 0.28
N LYS A 92 3.02 -4.52 0.58
CA LYS A 92 2.97 -5.14 1.90
C LYS A 92 4.34 -5.55 2.41
N PHE A 93 5.22 -6.08 1.54
CA PHE A 93 6.57 -6.46 1.93
C PHE A 93 7.39 -5.26 2.44
N CYS A 94 7.48 -4.17 1.67
CA CYS A 94 8.25 -3.01 2.11
C CYS A 94 7.66 -2.37 3.37
N ASN A 95 6.33 -2.25 3.43
CA ASN A 95 5.65 -1.70 4.59
C ASN A 95 5.95 -2.51 5.86
N GLN A 96 5.70 -3.83 5.83
CA GLN A 96 5.96 -4.71 6.97
C GLN A 96 7.43 -4.77 7.35
N THR A 97 8.35 -4.80 6.37
CA THR A 97 9.78 -4.82 6.66
C THR A 97 10.22 -3.53 7.36
N ARG A 98 9.69 -2.36 6.97
CA ARG A 98 10.01 -1.09 7.65
C ARG A 98 9.56 -1.09 9.11
N HIS A 99 8.33 -1.53 9.40
CA HIS A 99 7.81 -1.58 10.78
C HIS A 99 8.47 -2.63 11.67
N ARG A 100 9.21 -3.59 11.08
CA ARG A 100 9.98 -4.60 11.83
C ARG A 100 11.43 -4.18 12.08
N MET A 101 11.89 -3.06 11.54
CA MET A 101 13.25 -2.58 11.81
C MET A 101 13.31 -2.07 13.25
N SER A 102 14.35 -2.47 13.97
CA SER A 102 14.62 -2.02 15.34
C SER A 102 14.80 -0.50 15.42
N GLU A 103 15.42 0.09 14.40
CA GLU A 103 15.48 1.53 14.18
C GLU A 103 14.62 1.90 12.96
N VAL A 104 13.51 2.62 13.20
CA VAL A 104 12.60 3.02 12.13
C VAL A 104 13.25 4.14 11.31
N LEU A 105 13.90 3.76 10.22
CA LEU A 105 14.45 4.71 9.25
C LEU A 105 13.36 5.69 8.78
N THR A 106 13.76 6.94 8.57
CA THR A 106 12.90 7.92 7.89
C THR A 106 12.45 7.36 6.53
N PRO A 107 11.27 7.72 6.01
CA PRO A 107 10.80 7.20 4.73
C PRO A 107 11.79 7.41 3.58
N ALA A 108 12.51 8.54 3.58
CA ALA A 108 13.54 8.84 2.59
C ALA A 108 14.75 7.90 2.71
N ALA A 109 15.29 7.72 3.93
CA ALA A 109 16.41 6.81 4.18
C ALA A 109 16.03 5.36 3.86
N TYR A 110 14.84 4.93 4.28
CA TYR A 110 14.32 3.59 3.97
C TYR A 110 14.18 3.38 2.45
N ARG A 111 13.63 4.37 1.73
CA ARG A 111 13.53 4.32 0.26
C ARG A 111 14.90 4.17 -0.40
N GLN A 112 15.91 4.91 0.06
CA GLN A 112 17.27 4.80 -0.48
C GLN A 112 17.85 3.40 -0.23
N HIS A 113 17.70 2.88 1.00
CA HIS A 113 18.12 1.53 1.37
C HIS A 113 17.46 0.47 0.47
N VAL A 114 16.12 0.51 0.36
CA VAL A 114 15.35 -0.41 -0.46
C VAL A 114 15.80 -0.37 -1.92
N ARG A 115 15.96 0.84 -2.49
CA ARG A 115 16.39 0.99 -3.89
C ARG A 115 17.80 0.45 -4.14
N LYS A 116 18.74 0.64 -3.19
CA LYS A 116 20.07 0.03 -3.27
C LYS A 116 19.97 -1.50 -3.32
N ARG A 117 19.16 -2.11 -2.45
CA ARG A 117 18.93 -3.57 -2.42
C ARG A 117 18.22 -4.07 -3.67
N VAL A 118 17.26 -3.33 -4.22
CA VAL A 118 16.57 -3.66 -5.47
C VAL A 118 17.56 -3.71 -6.63
N ARG A 119 18.44 -2.71 -6.78
CA ARG A 119 19.47 -2.68 -7.84
C ARG A 119 20.43 -3.87 -7.74
N ALA A 120 20.79 -4.26 -6.51
CA ALA A 120 21.62 -5.43 -6.23
C ALA A 120 20.87 -6.78 -6.41
N GLY A 121 19.55 -6.76 -6.62
CA GLY A 121 18.72 -7.97 -6.74
C GLY A 121 18.46 -8.69 -5.42
N GLY A 122 18.67 -8.01 -4.28
CA GLY A 122 18.58 -8.58 -2.93
C GLY A 122 17.36 -8.11 -2.11
N TRP A 123 16.28 -7.68 -2.77
CA TRP A 123 15.06 -7.19 -2.11
C TRP A 123 13.82 -8.02 -2.46
N HIS A 124 13.50 -8.08 -3.75
CA HIS A 124 12.52 -9.03 -4.31
C HIS A 124 13.27 -10.10 -5.11
N PRO A 125 12.74 -11.33 -5.21
CA PRO A 125 13.32 -12.36 -6.07
C PRO A 125 13.53 -11.84 -7.50
N ARG A 126 14.69 -12.20 -8.09
CA ARG A 126 15.13 -11.69 -9.40
C ARG A 126 14.12 -11.96 -10.52
N GLN A 127 13.42 -13.09 -10.45
CA GLN A 127 12.37 -13.48 -11.39
C GLN A 127 11.19 -12.49 -11.47
N PHE A 128 11.04 -11.57 -10.50
CA PHE A 128 9.98 -10.56 -10.52
C PHE A 128 10.43 -9.20 -11.03
N ARG A 129 11.64 -9.07 -11.57
CA ARG A 129 12.20 -7.79 -12.05
C ARG A 129 11.37 -7.15 -13.18
N HIS A 130 10.55 -7.91 -13.91
CA HIS A 130 9.62 -7.37 -14.89
C HIS A 130 8.58 -6.44 -14.26
N LEU A 131 8.12 -6.72 -13.03
CA LEU A 131 7.21 -5.84 -12.29
C LEU A 131 7.80 -4.45 -11.99
N LEU A 132 9.13 -4.31 -12.00
CA LEU A 132 9.79 -3.02 -11.90
C LEU A 132 9.77 -2.28 -13.25
N LYS A 133 9.94 -2.99 -14.37
CA LYS A 133 10.11 -2.42 -15.71
C LYS A 133 8.79 -2.06 -16.40
N GLU A 134 7.70 -2.78 -16.13
CA GLU A 134 6.43 -2.60 -16.83
C GLU A 134 5.66 -1.37 -16.32
N ALA A 135 5.89 -0.20 -16.93
CA ALA A 135 5.17 1.04 -16.63
C ALA A 135 4.21 1.49 -17.74
N ARG A 136 4.22 0.85 -18.91
CA ARG A 136 3.73 1.52 -20.11
C ARG A 136 2.23 1.33 -20.42
N HIS A 137 1.54 0.33 -19.87
CA HIS A 137 0.20 -0.09 -20.38
C HIS A 137 -0.79 -0.59 -19.29
N LEU A 138 -0.90 0.07 -18.14
CA LEU A 138 -2.00 -0.24 -17.21
C LEU A 138 -3.23 0.60 -17.55
N PRO A 139 -4.33 0.00 -18.06
CA PRO A 139 -5.58 0.74 -18.21
C PRO A 139 -6.05 1.17 -16.82
N ARG A 140 -6.29 2.47 -16.66
CA ARG A 140 -6.89 3.04 -15.45
C ARG A 140 -8.16 2.25 -15.12
N PRO A 141 -8.39 1.82 -13.86
CA PRO A 141 -9.65 1.20 -13.50
C PRO A 141 -10.78 2.19 -13.86
N LYS A 142 -11.69 1.77 -14.75
CA LYS A 142 -12.82 2.59 -15.17
C LYS A 142 -13.59 2.99 -13.91
N ARG A 143 -13.71 4.30 -13.66
CA ARG A 143 -14.60 4.82 -12.61
C ARG A 143 -15.98 4.25 -12.88
N LYS A 144 -16.56 3.51 -11.92
CA LYS A 144 -17.98 3.12 -12.01
C LYS A 144 -18.78 4.42 -12.17
N ALA A 145 -19.54 4.54 -13.26
CA ALA A 145 -20.44 5.65 -13.48
C ALA A 145 -21.37 5.78 -12.26
N ARG A 146 -21.44 6.98 -11.69
CA ARG A 146 -22.49 7.31 -10.72
C ARG A 146 -23.82 7.15 -11.47
N ARG A 147 -24.64 6.20 -11.03
CA ARG A 147 -26.04 6.12 -11.48
C ARG A 147 -26.72 7.36 -10.90
N GLY A 148 -27.29 8.18 -11.78
CA GLY A 148 -28.22 9.25 -11.45
C GLY A 148 -29.55 8.69 -10.98
#